data_AF-A0A816Q2N0-F1
#
_entry.id   AF-A0A816Q2N0-F1
#
_cell.length_a   1.000
_cell.length_b   1.000
_cell.length_c   1.000
_cell.angle_alpha   90.00
_cell.angle_beta   90.00
_cell.angle_gamma   90.00
#
_symmetry.space_group_name_H-M   'P 1'
#
loop_
_entity.id
_entity.type
_entity.pdbx_description
1 polymer ?
#
loop_
_entity_poly.entity_id
_entity_poly.type
_entity_poly.pdbx_seq_one_letter_code
_entity_poly.pdbx_strand_id
1 'polypeptide(L)'
;MTDQCFKYYTGYEVDNKPSNDKNEIACTITIIHGEVSSERVNYACHPRYAEVVLIEEQCRSEIFKSGTYIQYLLECRVHPNNIKIIGRETLHAQNTTIDSNISNEIIEWFINDQNKSIVDFNDPNSSIVCTGILMRVTDKHPGLLSESQWWFQSHICNRKKCCALGIDLSELRKQCHDGNTCSVILE
;
A
#
# COMPACT_ATOMS: atom_id res chain seq x y z
N MET A 1 -13.25 19.44 26.48
CA MET A 1 -14.22 18.46 25.95
C MET A 1 -14.44 18.78 24.49
N THR A 2 -13.74 18.09 23.61
CA THR A 2 -14.05 17.93 22.18
C THR A 2 -13.58 16.54 21.81
N ASP A 3 -14.43 15.58 22.14
CA ASP A 3 -14.43 14.27 21.51
C ASP A 3 -14.88 14.42 20.06
N GLN A 4 -14.49 13.44 19.23
CA GLN A 4 -14.91 13.14 17.85
C GLN A 4 -13.95 13.59 16.74
N CYS A 5 -13.06 12.68 16.32
CA CYS A 5 -13.28 11.83 15.14
C CYS A 5 -12.00 11.04 14.83
N PHE A 6 -11.75 9.96 15.58
CA PHE A 6 -10.90 8.88 15.07
C PHE A 6 -11.62 7.56 15.29
N LYS A 7 -12.51 7.22 14.36
CA LYS A 7 -12.87 5.82 14.16
C LYS A 7 -11.74 5.20 13.34
N TYR A 8 -10.79 4.56 14.02
CA TYR A 8 -9.86 3.68 13.34
C TYR A 8 -10.64 2.43 12.90
N TYR A 9 -10.95 2.35 11.61
CA TYR A 9 -11.30 1.09 10.98
C TYR A 9 -9.99 0.44 10.55
N THR A 10 -9.40 -0.40 11.39
CA THR A 10 -8.48 -1.43 10.90
C THR A 10 -9.30 -2.70 10.69
N GLY A 11 -10.16 -2.66 9.68
CA GLY A 11 -10.83 -3.84 9.16
C GLY A 11 -10.03 -4.32 7.96
N TYR A 12 -9.05 -5.20 8.17
CA TYR A 12 -8.58 -6.04 7.07
C TYR A 12 -9.54 -7.21 6.96
N GLU A 13 -10.60 -7.05 6.16
CA GLU A 13 -11.26 -8.22 5.58
C GLU A 13 -10.42 -8.64 4.37
N VAL A 14 -9.53 -9.61 4.58
CA VAL A 14 -8.85 -10.31 3.48
C VAL A 14 -9.89 -11.19 2.80
N ASP A 15 -10.60 -10.63 1.82
CA ASP A 15 -11.14 -11.46 0.75
C ASP A 15 -11.20 -10.66 -0.54
N ASN A 16 -10.46 -11.14 -1.56
CA ASN A 16 -10.85 -11.06 -2.98
C ASN A 16 -9.97 -12.02 -3.83
N LYS A 17 -10.08 -13.34 -3.53
CA LYS A 17 -9.84 -14.61 -4.28
C LYS A 17 -8.95 -14.69 -5.56
N PRO A 18 -8.40 -15.87 -5.94
CA PRO A 18 -8.05 -17.08 -5.17
C PRO A 18 -6.53 -17.33 -5.22
N SER A 19 -5.87 -17.27 -4.08
CA SER A 19 -4.89 -18.31 -3.78
C SER A 19 -5.70 -19.60 -3.58
N ASN A 20 -5.21 -20.74 -4.09
CA ASN A 20 -5.85 -22.03 -3.79
C ASN A 20 -5.72 -22.39 -2.29
N ASP A 21 -4.89 -21.65 -1.54
CA ASP A 21 -4.82 -21.69 -0.08
C ASP A 21 -5.54 -20.47 0.50
N LYS A 22 -6.67 -20.71 1.18
CA LYS A 22 -7.51 -19.68 1.82
C LYS A 22 -6.87 -19.00 3.04
N ASN A 23 -5.59 -19.26 3.32
CA ASN A 23 -4.92 -18.91 4.58
C ASN A 23 -3.67 -18.03 4.39
N GLU A 24 -3.43 -17.49 3.20
CA GLU A 24 -2.25 -16.65 2.95
C GLU A 24 -2.60 -15.16 3.02
N ILE A 25 -2.05 -14.47 4.01
CA ILE A 25 -2.12 -13.01 4.14
C ILE A 25 -0.91 -12.43 3.39
N ALA A 26 -1.16 -11.70 2.31
CA ALA A 26 -0.13 -10.89 1.67
C ALA A 26 0.03 -9.57 2.45
N CYS A 27 0.90 -9.56 3.45
CA CYS A 27 1.34 -8.33 4.10
C CYS A 27 2.61 -7.83 3.41
N THR A 28 2.63 -6.58 2.95
CA THR A 28 3.90 -5.95 2.58
C THR A 28 4.48 -5.28 3.81
N ILE A 29 5.59 -5.83 4.26
CA ILE A 29 6.34 -5.29 5.39
C ILE A 29 7.54 -4.55 4.84
N THR A 30 7.61 -3.26 5.16
CA THR A 30 8.83 -2.48 4.99
C THR A 30 9.81 -2.87 6.09
N ILE A 31 10.78 -3.74 5.81
CA ILE A 31 11.92 -3.91 6.72
C ILE A 31 12.92 -2.80 6.47
N ILE A 32 12.91 -1.82 7.37
CA ILE A 32 13.88 -0.76 7.47
C ILE A 32 15.17 -1.36 8.07
N HIS A 33 16.01 -2.00 7.24
CA HIS A 33 17.38 -2.33 7.61
C HIS A 33 18.27 -1.09 7.38
N GLY A 34 18.33 -0.20 8.37
CA GLY A 34 19.07 1.08 8.32
C GLY A 34 18.17 2.29 8.09
N GLU A 35 18.67 3.51 8.32
CA GLU A 35 17.95 4.79 8.13
C GLU A 35 17.51 5.00 6.67
N VAL A 36 16.48 4.29 6.21
CA VAL A 36 15.75 4.64 5.00
C VAL A 36 14.73 5.68 5.42
N SER A 37 14.92 6.94 4.99
CA SER A 37 13.91 7.96 5.25
C SER A 37 12.57 7.48 4.68
N SER A 38 11.51 7.64 5.47
CA SER A 38 10.13 7.27 5.13
C SER A 38 9.64 7.85 3.80
N GLU A 39 10.34 8.84 3.26
CA GLU A 39 10.05 9.58 2.03
C GLU A 39 10.20 8.75 0.75
N ARG A 40 10.88 7.59 0.77
CA ARG A 40 11.29 6.90 -0.48
C ARG A 40 10.66 5.53 -0.75
N VAL A 41 9.58 5.17 -0.05
CA VAL A 41 8.95 3.86 -0.29
C VAL A 41 8.09 3.93 -1.57
N ASN A 42 8.74 3.78 -2.72
CA ASN A 42 8.11 3.87 -4.04
C ASN A 42 7.16 2.70 -4.34
N TYR A 43 7.37 1.53 -3.73
CA TYR A 43 6.47 0.40 -3.93
C TYR A 43 5.14 0.59 -3.18
N ALA A 44 5.12 1.39 -2.11
CA ALA A 44 3.90 1.71 -1.34
C ALA A 44 2.88 2.51 -2.17
N CYS A 45 3.27 3.00 -3.34
CA CYS A 45 2.37 3.55 -4.33
C CYS A 45 1.31 2.56 -4.84
N HIS A 46 1.55 1.24 -4.71
CA HIS A 46 0.68 0.22 -5.25
C HIS A 46 -0.60 0.05 -4.37
N PRO A 47 -1.82 0.08 -4.95
CA PRO A 47 -3.07 0.04 -4.18
C PRO A 47 -3.29 -1.21 -3.31
N ARG A 48 -2.64 -2.32 -3.68
CA ARG A 48 -2.58 -3.55 -2.87
C ARG A 48 -1.90 -3.34 -1.51
N TYR A 49 -0.93 -2.43 -1.43
CA TYR A 49 -0.06 -2.27 -0.27
C TYR A 49 -0.34 -0.99 0.52
N ALA A 50 -0.91 0.02 -0.13
CA ALA A 50 -1.42 1.21 0.53
C ALA A 50 -2.80 1.54 0.00
N GLU A 51 -3.79 1.51 0.89
CA GLU A 51 -5.14 1.92 0.56
C GLU A 51 -5.14 3.40 0.18
N VAL A 52 -5.86 3.74 -0.89
CA VAL A 52 -6.03 5.11 -1.37
C VAL A 52 -7.41 5.60 -0.96
N VAL A 53 -7.46 6.58 -0.06
CA VAL A 53 -8.72 7.12 0.45
C VAL A 53 -8.87 8.56 -0.03
N LEU A 54 -10.07 8.90 -0.50
CA LEU A 54 -10.42 10.30 -0.79
C LEU A 54 -10.64 11.03 0.53
N ILE A 55 -9.99 12.18 0.70
CA ILE A 55 -10.15 13.01 1.90
C ILE A 55 -11.49 13.73 1.80
N GLU A 56 -12.36 13.50 2.77
CA GLU A 56 -13.65 14.16 2.86
C GLU A 56 -13.49 15.69 2.95
N GLU A 57 -14.44 16.42 2.36
CA GLU A 57 -14.38 17.89 2.28
C GLU A 57 -14.21 18.57 3.65
N GLN A 58 -14.89 18.07 4.67
CA GLN A 58 -14.76 18.53 6.06
C GLN A 58 -13.34 18.37 6.61
N CYS A 59 -12.69 17.23 6.33
CA CYS A 59 -11.32 16.96 6.77
C CYS A 59 -10.30 17.83 6.02
N ARG A 60 -10.58 18.18 4.76
CA ARG A 60 -9.72 19.10 3.98
C ARG A 60 -9.75 20.50 4.58
N SER A 61 -10.88 21.01 5.04
CA SER A 61 -10.92 22.35 5.64
C SER A 61 -10.14 22.48 6.95
N GLU A 62 -9.99 21.38 7.70
CA GLU A 62 -9.45 21.40 9.06
C GLU A 62 -8.00 20.90 9.14
N ILE A 63 -7.72 19.75 8.53
CA ILE A 63 -6.47 19.01 8.69
C ILE A 63 -5.66 19.09 7.39
N PHE A 64 -6.23 18.59 6.29
CA PHE A 64 -5.51 18.39 5.03
C PHE A 64 -5.82 19.48 3.99
N LYS A 65 -5.49 20.75 4.28
CA LYS A 65 -5.93 21.94 3.51
C LYS A 65 -5.68 21.88 2.00
N SER A 66 -4.60 21.24 1.58
CA SER A 66 -4.23 21.10 0.16
C SER A 66 -4.27 19.65 -0.33
N GLY A 67 -4.66 18.70 0.52
CA GLY A 67 -4.75 17.29 0.18
C GLY A 67 -6.10 16.91 -0.42
N THR A 68 -6.09 16.02 -1.41
CA THR A 68 -7.31 15.40 -1.96
C THR A 68 -7.37 13.92 -1.64
N TYR A 69 -6.23 13.23 -1.67
CA TYR A 69 -6.13 11.80 -1.38
C TYR A 69 -5.09 11.55 -0.30
N ILE A 70 -5.34 10.51 0.49
CA ILE A 70 -4.44 10.01 1.51
C ILE A 70 -4.12 8.54 1.24
N GLN A 71 -2.86 8.16 1.41
CA GLN A 71 -2.41 6.77 1.42
C GLN A 71 -1.87 6.42 2.79
N TYR A 72 -2.33 5.30 3.34
CA TYR A 72 -1.81 4.74 4.58
C TYR A 72 -0.92 3.53 4.28
N LEU A 73 0.25 3.51 4.88
CA LEU A 73 1.18 2.40 4.81
C LEU A 73 1.51 1.94 6.23
N LEU A 74 1.36 0.65 6.49
CA LEU A 74 1.82 0.06 7.75
C LEU A 74 3.33 -0.16 7.69
N GLU A 75 4.02 0.33 8.72
CA GLU A 75 5.38 -0.07 9.01
C GLU A 75 5.32 -1.26 9.96
N CYS A 76 5.95 -2.36 9.58
CA CYS A 76 5.89 -3.60 10.33
C CYS A 76 7.30 -4.18 10.52
N ARG A 77 7.45 -5.04 11.52
CA ARG A 77 8.62 -5.89 11.74
C ARG A 77 8.19 -7.34 11.82
N VAL A 78 9.01 -8.22 11.28
CA VAL A 78 8.75 -9.65 11.26
C VAL A 78 9.98 -10.40 11.73
N HIS A 79 9.76 -11.41 12.57
CA HIS A 79 10.82 -12.30 12.97
C HIS A 79 11.29 -13.14 11.76
N PRO A 80 12.59 -13.21 11.44
CA PRO A 80 13.08 -13.90 10.24
C PRO A 80 12.59 -15.34 10.09
N ASN A 81 12.48 -16.07 11.20
CA ASN A 81 11.98 -17.45 11.22
C ASN A 81 10.52 -17.62 10.75
N ASN A 82 9.74 -16.53 10.67
CA ASN A 82 8.34 -16.58 10.24
C ASN A 82 8.16 -16.26 8.74
N ILE A 83 9.25 -15.93 8.04
CA ILE A 83 9.24 -15.68 6.59
C ILE A 83 9.22 -17.03 5.86
N LYS A 84 8.14 -17.30 5.12
CA LYS A 84 7.94 -18.55 4.37
C LYS A 84 8.59 -18.47 2.99
N ILE A 85 8.33 -17.38 2.27
CA ILE A 85 8.83 -17.15 0.91
C ILE A 85 9.31 -15.71 0.81
N ILE A 86 10.45 -15.52 0.15
CA ILE A 86 10.94 -14.24 -0.34
C ILE A 86 10.92 -14.35 -1.86
N GLY A 87 10.13 -13.53 -2.54
CA GLY A 87 10.02 -13.64 -4.00
C GLY A 87 9.01 -12.70 -4.64
N ARG A 88 9.09 -12.61 -5.98
CA ARG A 88 8.19 -11.81 -6.83
C ARG A 88 6.92 -12.60 -7.16
N GLU A 89 5.88 -12.42 -6.37
CA GLU A 89 4.60 -13.09 -6.64
C GLU A 89 3.58 -12.10 -7.18
N THR A 90 3.44 -10.94 -6.54
CA THR A 90 2.30 -10.05 -6.77
C THR A 90 2.64 -8.67 -7.30
N LEU A 91 3.90 -8.24 -7.21
CA LEU A 91 4.29 -6.93 -7.77
C LEU A 91 4.23 -6.85 -9.30
N HIS A 92 4.44 -7.96 -10.01
CA HIS A 92 4.50 -7.96 -11.49
C HIS A 92 5.44 -6.89 -12.10
N ALA A 93 6.49 -6.48 -11.38
CA ALA A 93 7.42 -5.42 -11.77
C ALA A 93 8.74 -5.95 -12.36
N GLN A 94 8.65 -6.90 -13.29
CA GLN A 94 9.84 -7.59 -13.84
C GLN A 94 10.76 -6.66 -14.64
N ASN A 95 10.20 -5.62 -15.26
CA ASN A 95 10.89 -4.72 -16.19
C ASN A 95 11.13 -3.31 -15.64
N THR A 96 10.88 -3.09 -14.35
CA THR A 96 11.01 -1.76 -13.74
C THR A 96 11.66 -1.86 -12.38
N THR A 97 12.70 -1.08 -12.11
CA THR A 97 13.25 -0.93 -10.77
C THR A 97 12.29 -0.10 -9.92
N ILE A 98 11.79 -0.66 -8.82
CA ILE A 98 10.84 0.07 -7.95
C ILE A 98 11.59 0.88 -6.90
N ASP A 99 12.59 0.26 -6.27
CA ASP A 99 13.50 0.88 -5.32
C ASP A 99 14.94 0.63 -5.80
N SER A 100 15.78 1.67 -5.80
CA SER A 100 17.17 1.54 -6.24
C SER A 100 18.06 0.83 -5.22
N ASN A 101 17.62 0.74 -3.96
CA ASN A 101 18.36 0.15 -2.85
C ASN A 101 17.91 -1.29 -2.56
N ILE A 102 16.68 -1.66 -2.96
CA ILE A 102 16.10 -2.98 -2.70
C ILE A 102 15.78 -3.66 -4.03
N SER A 103 16.39 -4.82 -4.29
CA SER A 103 16.06 -5.62 -5.47
C SER A 103 14.59 -6.05 -5.43
N ASN A 104 13.87 -5.90 -6.55
CA ASN A 104 12.49 -6.39 -6.63
C ASN A 104 12.39 -7.91 -6.34
N GLU A 105 13.47 -8.70 -6.43
CA GLU A 105 13.46 -10.14 -6.09
C GLU A 105 13.19 -10.40 -4.60
N ILE A 106 13.47 -9.42 -3.74
CA ILE A 106 13.40 -9.57 -2.29
C ILE A 106 12.45 -8.56 -1.63
N ILE A 107 11.69 -7.81 -2.42
CA ILE A 107 10.83 -6.73 -1.93
C ILE A 107 9.52 -7.25 -1.33
N GLU A 108 9.10 -8.46 -1.71
CA GLU A 108 7.83 -9.06 -1.29
C GLU A 108 8.06 -10.36 -0.53
N TRP A 109 7.44 -10.43 0.65
CA TRP A 109 7.61 -11.49 1.62
C TRP A 109 6.26 -12.13 1.94
N PHE A 110 6.24 -13.46 1.97
CA PHE A 110 5.09 -14.23 2.41
C PHE A 110 5.37 -14.72 3.82
N ILE A 111 4.46 -14.44 4.73
CA ILE A 111 4.65 -14.72 6.14
C ILE A 111 3.65 -15.77 6.57
N ASN A 112 4.16 -16.75 7.30
CA ASN A 112 3.32 -17.74 7.90
C ASN A 112 2.74 -17.19 9.20
N ASP A 113 1.51 -16.70 9.14
CA ASP A 113 0.79 -16.25 10.34
C ASP A 113 0.06 -17.40 11.05
N GLN A 114 0.69 -18.57 11.11
CA GLN A 114 0.19 -19.75 11.84
C GLN A 114 -1.23 -20.18 11.44
N ASN A 115 -1.57 -20.03 10.16
CA ASN A 115 -2.92 -20.27 9.60
C ASN A 115 -4.02 -19.33 10.10
N LYS A 116 -3.67 -18.19 10.70
CA LYS A 116 -4.62 -17.11 10.95
C LYS A 116 -4.91 -16.37 9.64
N SER A 117 -6.17 -15.97 9.45
CA SER A 117 -6.62 -15.18 8.30
C SER A 117 -6.51 -13.66 8.53
N ILE A 118 -6.30 -13.24 9.78
CA ILE A 118 -6.19 -11.85 10.20
C ILE A 118 -5.03 -11.74 11.20
N VAL A 119 -4.16 -10.76 10.97
CA VAL A 119 -3.08 -10.41 11.89
C VAL A 119 -3.66 -9.61 13.05
N ASP A 120 -3.49 -10.11 14.28
CA ASP A 120 -3.77 -9.35 15.49
C ASP A 120 -2.49 -8.66 15.97
N PHE A 121 -2.38 -7.35 15.72
CA PHE A 121 -1.23 -6.57 16.16
C PHE A 121 -1.13 -6.39 17.68
N ASN A 122 -2.17 -6.78 18.44
CA ASN A 122 -2.13 -6.79 19.91
C ASN A 122 -1.72 -8.15 20.49
N ASP A 123 -1.61 -9.21 19.68
CA ASP A 123 -1.16 -10.52 20.13
C ASP A 123 0.36 -10.47 20.40
N PRO A 124 0.82 -10.67 21.64
CA PRO A 124 2.25 -10.68 21.96
C PRO A 124 3.00 -11.84 21.29
N ASN A 125 2.29 -12.83 20.75
CA ASN A 125 2.83 -13.95 19.99
C ASN A 125 2.67 -13.77 18.48
N SER A 126 2.20 -12.60 18.03
CA SER A 126 2.05 -12.32 16.60
C SER A 126 3.38 -12.49 15.87
N SER A 127 3.29 -13.06 14.67
CA SER A 127 4.45 -13.20 13.78
C SER A 127 4.90 -11.86 13.19
N ILE A 128 4.01 -10.86 13.22
CA ILE A 128 4.15 -9.53 12.65
C ILE A 128 3.82 -8.49 13.73
N VAL A 129 4.73 -7.54 13.93
CA VAL A 129 4.52 -6.39 14.83
C VAL A 129 4.37 -5.13 14.00
N CYS A 130 3.27 -4.41 14.14
CA CYS A 130 3.13 -3.07 13.58
C CYS A 130 3.96 -2.09 14.42
N THR A 131 4.91 -1.40 13.80
CA THR A 131 5.81 -0.45 14.47
C THR A 131 5.49 1.00 14.16
N GLY A 132 4.67 1.25 13.15
CA GLY A 132 4.28 2.61 12.77
C GLY A 132 3.27 2.65 11.64
N ILE A 133 2.76 3.84 11.39
CA ILE A 133 1.92 4.15 10.24
C ILE A 133 2.59 5.30 9.51
N LEU A 134 2.89 5.10 8.25
CA LEU A 134 3.31 6.14 7.33
C LEU A 134 2.09 6.63 6.56
N MET A 135 2.03 7.94 6.36
CA MET A 135 0.92 8.61 5.70
C MET A 135 1.47 9.47 4.58
N ARG A 136 0.82 9.40 3.42
CA ARG A 136 1.14 10.26 2.27
C ARG A 136 -0.12 10.98 1.82
N VAL A 137 -0.07 12.30 1.80
CA VAL A 137 -1.14 13.15 1.29
C VAL A 137 -0.78 13.61 -0.11
N THR A 138 -1.76 13.61 -1.02
CA THR A 138 -1.56 13.95 -2.43
C THR A 138 -2.70 14.84 -2.94
N ASP A 139 -2.40 15.73 -3.87
CA ASP A 139 -3.36 16.66 -4.48
C ASP A 139 -4.29 15.98 -5.50
N LYS A 140 -3.84 14.88 -6.11
CA LYS A 140 -4.59 14.04 -7.05
C LYS A 140 -4.37 12.56 -6.74
N HIS A 141 -5.02 11.67 -7.47
CA HIS A 141 -4.90 10.24 -7.25
C HIS A 141 -3.43 9.80 -7.33
N PRO A 142 -2.88 9.09 -6.33
CA PRO A 142 -1.45 8.77 -6.22
C PRO A 142 -0.95 7.87 -7.36
N GLY A 143 -1.85 7.19 -8.08
CA GLY A 143 -1.51 6.51 -9.33
C GLY A 143 -0.97 7.41 -10.46
N LEU A 144 -1.11 8.74 -10.33
CA LEU A 144 -0.51 9.72 -11.25
C LEU A 144 0.90 10.16 -10.84
N LEU A 145 1.42 9.72 -9.69
CA LEU A 145 2.81 9.95 -9.32
C LEU A 145 3.74 9.26 -10.31
N SER A 146 4.89 9.86 -10.62
CA SER A 146 5.91 9.25 -11.49
C SER A 146 6.35 7.87 -10.98
N GLU A 147 6.50 7.73 -9.67
CA GLU A 147 6.95 6.50 -9.01
C GLU A 147 5.86 5.43 -8.99
N SER A 148 4.59 5.79 -9.28
CA SER A 148 3.46 4.87 -9.36
C SER A 148 3.25 4.28 -10.76
N GLN A 149 3.91 4.83 -11.79
CA GLN A 149 3.59 4.49 -13.18
C GLN A 149 3.84 3.00 -13.50
N TRP A 150 4.80 2.36 -12.83
CA TRP A 150 5.14 0.96 -13.07
C TRP A 150 3.96 0.02 -12.80
N TRP A 151 3.21 0.23 -11.72
CA TRP A 151 2.08 -0.64 -11.40
C TRP A 151 0.87 -0.31 -12.26
N PHE A 152 0.70 0.97 -12.59
CA PHE A 152 -0.35 1.39 -13.52
C PHE A 152 -0.17 0.68 -14.87
N GLN A 153 1.05 0.67 -15.40
CA GLN A 153 1.40 -0.04 -16.63
C GLN A 153 1.24 -1.56 -16.51
N SER A 154 1.64 -2.16 -15.38
CA SER A 154 1.51 -3.62 -15.18
C SER A 154 0.04 -4.08 -15.10
N HIS A 155 -0.87 -3.20 -14.66
CA HIS A 155 -2.29 -3.50 -14.50
C HIS A 155 -3.16 -3.12 -15.71
N ILE A 156 -2.80 -2.09 -16.50
CA ILE A 156 -3.54 -1.71 -17.71
C ILE A 156 -3.73 -2.89 -18.68
N CYS A 157 -2.75 -3.79 -18.76
CA CYS A 157 -2.80 -4.96 -19.64
C CYS A 157 -3.83 -6.02 -19.23
N ASN A 158 -4.43 -5.94 -18.03
CA ASN A 158 -5.38 -6.94 -17.54
C ASN A 158 -6.55 -6.31 -16.76
N ARG A 159 -7.47 -5.66 -17.49
CA ARG A 159 -8.67 -5.02 -16.94
C ARG A 159 -9.51 -5.90 -16.00
N LYS A 160 -9.50 -7.23 -16.19
CA LYS A 160 -10.20 -8.19 -15.31
C LYS A 160 -9.55 -8.32 -13.93
N LYS A 161 -8.22 -8.23 -13.84
CA LYS A 161 -7.50 -8.24 -12.54
C LYS A 161 -7.69 -6.93 -11.78
N CYS A 162 -7.97 -5.83 -12.47
CA CYS A 162 -8.07 -4.49 -11.88
C CYS A 162 -9.37 -4.23 -11.11
N CYS A 163 -10.47 -4.93 -11.44
CA CYS A 163 -11.74 -4.74 -10.75
C CYS A 163 -11.67 -5.01 -9.24
N ALA A 164 -10.69 -5.82 -8.80
CA ALA A 164 -10.48 -6.14 -7.38
C ALA A 164 -9.83 -4.99 -6.57
N LEU A 165 -9.25 -3.99 -7.24
CA LEU A 165 -8.54 -2.89 -6.55
C LEU A 165 -9.45 -1.70 -6.21
N GLY A 166 -10.73 -1.72 -6.60
CA GLY A 166 -11.67 -0.62 -6.33
C GLY A 166 -11.33 0.71 -7.02
N ILE A 167 -10.38 0.72 -7.95
CA ILE A 167 -9.93 1.93 -8.67
C ILE A 167 -10.51 1.96 -10.08
N ASP A 168 -11.09 3.10 -10.47
CA ASP A 168 -11.45 3.36 -11.87
C ASP A 168 -10.20 3.71 -12.68
N LEU A 169 -9.54 2.67 -13.20
CA LEU A 169 -8.38 2.85 -14.08
C LEU A 169 -8.70 3.58 -15.38
N SER A 170 -9.97 3.62 -15.82
CA SER A 170 -10.35 4.33 -17.05
C SER A 170 -10.22 5.84 -16.83
N GLU A 171 -10.72 6.32 -15.70
CA GLU A 171 -10.61 7.71 -15.29
C GLU A 171 -9.15 8.09 -15.02
N LEU A 172 -8.40 7.25 -14.29
CA LEU A 172 -6.98 7.50 -14.04
C LEU A 172 -6.16 7.57 -15.34
N ARG A 173 -6.48 6.71 -16.32
CA ARG A 173 -5.86 6.72 -17.65
C ARG A 173 -6.20 7.98 -18.43
N LYS A 174 -7.44 8.44 -18.37
CA LYS A 174 -7.86 9.69 -18.99
C LYS A 174 -7.07 10.86 -18.40
N GLN A 175 -6.99 10.96 -17.07
CA GLN A 175 -6.23 12.01 -16.40
C GLN A 175 -4.75 12.00 -16.81
N CYS A 176 -4.14 10.82 -16.91
CA CYS A 176 -2.77 10.66 -17.41
C CYS A 176 -2.60 11.14 -18.86
N HIS A 177 -3.52 10.78 -19.77
CA HIS A 177 -3.52 11.25 -21.16
C HIS A 177 -3.71 12.77 -21.27
N ASP A 178 -4.48 13.36 -20.38
CA ASP A 178 -4.71 14.81 -20.30
C ASP A 178 -3.49 15.56 -19.70
N GLY A 179 -2.41 14.86 -19.35
CA GLY A 179 -1.19 15.45 -18.79
C GLY A 179 -1.30 15.83 -17.31
N ASN A 180 -2.28 15.29 -16.59
CA ASN A 180 -2.38 15.53 -15.16
C ASN A 180 -1.23 14.86 -14.41
N THR A 181 -0.52 15.63 -13.60
CA THR A 181 0.45 15.14 -12.62
C THR A 181 -0.15 15.18 -11.22
N CYS A 182 0.37 14.31 -10.33
CA CYS A 182 0.11 14.31 -8.89
C CYS A 182 1.38 14.75 -8.15
N SER A 183 1.20 15.44 -7.04
CA SER A 183 2.25 15.90 -6.14
C SER A 183 1.99 15.42 -4.73
N VAL A 184 3.05 15.03 -4.02
CA VAL A 184 2.99 14.81 -2.57
C VAL A 184 2.88 16.17 -1.88
N ILE A 185 1.88 16.30 -1.01
CA ILE A 185 1.71 17.46 -0.15
C ILE A 185 2.54 17.23 1.11
N LEU A 186 3.60 18.02 1.26
CA LEU A 186 4.36 18.12 2.50
C LEU A 186 3.68 19.20 3.36
N GLU A 187 3.12 18.80 4.50
CA GLU A 187 2.57 19.73 5.49
C GLU A 187 3.67 20.39 6.33
#